data_AF-A0A384DG54-F1
#
_entry.id   AF-A0A384DG54-F1
#
_cell.length_a   1.000
_cell.length_b   1.000
_cell.length_c   1.000
_cell.angle_alpha   90.00
_cell.angle_beta   90.00
_cell.angle_gamma   90.00
#
_symmetry.space_group_name_H-M   'P 1'
#
loop_
_entity.id
_entity.type
_entity.pdbx_description
1 polymer ?
#
loop_
_entity_poly.entity_id
_entity_poly.type
_entity_poly.pdbx_seq_one_letter_code
_entity_poly.pdbx_strand_id
1 'polypeptide(L)'
;MEPLRGWEPPPWSLTPKADALHQALYLLLLGSLPCALAMAPCKEEEYPVGSECCPKCSPGYRVKEACGELTGTLCVPCDPGTYTAHLNGLSECLQCRVCDPGTERQDRVCEDCPSGTFSPSGTLEECQPWTTCSGPFQTEAEPGTSSSDITCSSRGLYVFVGSLVLIGVLCGLIVLGIRMKNRRSPGGPTKARLFHQVPRAPPDITTVALEETASVSPVSLPCVTGRE
;
A
#
# COMPACT_ATOMS: atom_id res chain seq x y z
N MET A 1 -59.51 -49.98 -24.44
CA MET A 1 -58.53 -49.32 -23.57
C MET A 1 -57.92 -48.19 -24.39
N GLU A 2 -58.09 -46.95 -23.96
CA GLU A 2 -57.54 -45.78 -24.69
C GLU A 2 -56.02 -45.68 -24.50
N PRO A 3 -55.26 -45.15 -25.49
CA PRO A 3 -53.85 -44.82 -25.32
C PRO A 3 -53.69 -43.58 -24.41
N LEU A 4 -52.71 -43.61 -23.50
CA LEU A 4 -52.44 -42.49 -22.60
C LEU A 4 -51.78 -41.33 -23.36
N ARG A 5 -52.36 -40.13 -23.20
CA ARG A 5 -51.82 -38.87 -23.73
C ARG A 5 -50.67 -38.35 -22.88
N GLY A 6 -49.69 -37.76 -23.57
CA GLY A 6 -48.92 -36.59 -23.14
C GLY A 6 -48.26 -36.61 -21.75
N TRP A 7 -46.94 -36.82 -21.71
CA TRP A 7 -46.10 -36.22 -20.69
C TRP A 7 -45.39 -35.01 -21.28
N GLU A 8 -45.86 -33.81 -20.96
CA GLU A 8 -45.18 -32.54 -21.28
C GLU A 8 -44.40 -32.05 -20.05
N PRO A 9 -43.10 -31.74 -20.16
CA PRO A 9 -42.30 -31.25 -19.05
C PRO A 9 -42.59 -29.76 -18.71
N PRO A 10 -42.31 -29.30 -17.47
CA PRO A 10 -42.74 -27.99 -16.98
C PRO A 10 -41.94 -26.80 -17.54
N PRO A 11 -42.49 -25.55 -17.48
CA PRO A 11 -42.14 -24.47 -18.41
C PRO A 11 -40.83 -23.69 -18.17
N TRP A 12 -39.88 -24.18 -17.38
CA TRP A 12 -38.74 -23.37 -16.88
C TRP A 12 -37.34 -23.97 -17.12
N SER A 13 -37.18 -24.83 -18.12
CA SER A 13 -35.86 -25.22 -18.66
C SER A 13 -35.27 -24.13 -19.58
N LEU A 14 -35.01 -22.95 -19.04
CA LEU A 14 -34.16 -21.93 -19.69
C LEU A 14 -32.71 -22.42 -19.72
N THR A 15 -32.39 -23.28 -20.69
CA THR A 15 -31.01 -23.65 -21.00
C THR A 15 -30.26 -22.41 -21.49
N PRO A 16 -29.09 -22.07 -20.91
CA PRO A 16 -28.24 -21.02 -21.48
C PRO A 16 -27.80 -21.47 -22.87
N LYS A 17 -28.31 -20.82 -23.92
CA LYS A 17 -27.91 -21.11 -25.30
C LYS A 17 -26.40 -20.89 -25.44
N ALA A 18 -25.72 -21.79 -26.14
CA ALA A 18 -24.30 -21.64 -26.47
C ALA A 18 -24.02 -20.30 -27.21
N ASP A 19 -25.03 -19.78 -27.92
CA ASP A 19 -25.07 -18.44 -28.53
C ASP A 19 -24.64 -17.33 -27.56
N ALA A 20 -24.98 -17.40 -26.27
CA ALA A 20 -24.62 -16.36 -25.29
C ALA A 20 -23.11 -16.34 -25.01
N LEU A 21 -22.46 -17.50 -24.94
CA LEU A 21 -21.00 -17.60 -24.85
C LEU A 21 -20.33 -17.20 -26.17
N HIS A 22 -20.92 -17.55 -27.31
CA HIS A 22 -20.40 -17.15 -28.62
C HIS A 22 -20.48 -15.64 -28.83
N GLN A 23 -21.59 -15.00 -28.46
CA GLN A 23 -21.77 -13.55 -28.51
C GLN A 23 -20.86 -12.84 -27.50
N ALA A 24 -20.72 -13.34 -26.27
CA ALA A 24 -19.78 -12.80 -25.30
C ALA A 24 -18.33 -12.90 -25.80
N LEU A 25 -17.93 -14.03 -26.38
CA LEU A 25 -16.60 -14.22 -26.97
C LEU A 25 -16.36 -13.30 -28.18
N TYR A 26 -17.38 -13.10 -29.02
CA TYR A 26 -17.30 -12.19 -30.18
C TYR A 26 -17.22 -10.71 -29.76
N LEU A 27 -17.97 -10.31 -28.72
CA LEU A 27 -17.87 -8.98 -28.11
C LEU A 27 -16.52 -8.77 -27.39
N LEU A 28 -15.99 -9.81 -26.74
CA LEU A 28 -14.64 -9.78 -26.18
C LEU A 28 -13.57 -9.65 -27.27
N LEU A 29 -13.67 -10.37 -28.38
CA LEU A 29 -12.73 -10.29 -29.51
C LEU A 29 -12.78 -8.95 -30.25
N LEU A 30 -13.96 -8.34 -30.40
CA LEU A 30 -14.10 -7.00 -30.97
C LEU A 30 -13.66 -5.90 -29.98
N GLY A 31 -13.93 -6.07 -28.69
CA GLY A 31 -13.47 -5.17 -27.62
C GLY A 31 -11.97 -5.30 -27.34
N SER A 32 -11.35 -6.45 -27.61
CA SER A 32 -9.91 -6.70 -27.51
C SER A 32 -9.15 -6.35 -28.78
N LEU A 33 -9.74 -5.55 -29.68
CA LEU A 33 -9.01 -4.87 -30.74
C LEU A 33 -8.81 -3.40 -30.36
N PRO A 34 -7.84 -3.08 -29.47
CA PRO A 34 -7.39 -1.71 -29.34
C PRO A 34 -6.71 -1.35 -30.67
N CYS A 35 -7.48 -0.74 -31.57
CA CYS A 35 -6.94 0.06 -32.68
C CYS A 35 -6.35 1.36 -32.11
N ALA A 36 -5.46 1.21 -31.14
CA ALA A 36 -4.52 2.22 -30.79
C ALA A 36 -3.63 2.38 -32.02
N LEU A 37 -3.81 3.50 -32.72
CA LEU A 37 -2.66 4.21 -33.28
C LEU A 37 -1.82 4.69 -32.09
N ALA A 38 -1.20 3.73 -31.40
CA ALA A 38 -0.16 3.98 -30.42
C ALA A 38 0.97 4.60 -31.22
N MET A 39 1.08 5.93 -31.15
CA MET A 39 2.16 6.65 -31.77
C MET A 39 3.46 6.01 -31.31
N ALA A 40 4.30 5.61 -32.26
CA ALA A 40 5.56 4.97 -31.92
C ALA A 40 6.33 5.90 -30.98
N PRO A 41 6.71 5.44 -29.77
CA PRO A 41 7.40 6.30 -28.83
C PRO A 41 8.72 6.77 -29.46
N CYS A 42 9.04 8.05 -29.29
CA CYS A 42 10.28 8.64 -29.80
C CYS A 42 11.49 7.85 -29.31
N LYS A 43 12.55 7.79 -30.12
CA LYS A 43 13.78 7.07 -29.78
C LYS A 43 14.45 7.65 -28.52
N GLU A 44 15.37 6.90 -27.93
CA GLU A 44 16.12 7.33 -26.75
C GLU A 44 16.89 8.66 -26.98
N GLU A 45 17.29 8.93 -28.22
CA GLU A 45 17.94 10.15 -28.70
C GLU A 45 16.97 11.30 -29.08
N GLU A 46 15.64 11.09 -28.98
CA GLU A 46 14.59 12.02 -29.41
C GLU A 46 13.64 12.41 -28.26
N TYR A 47 12.90 13.51 -28.40
CA TYR A 47 11.84 13.94 -27.48
C TYR A 47 10.57 14.34 -28.24
N PRO A 48 9.37 14.14 -27.65
CA PRO A 48 8.11 14.42 -28.34
C PRO A 48 7.80 15.92 -28.41
N VAL A 49 7.35 16.37 -29.57
CA VAL A 49 6.80 17.70 -29.82
C VAL A 49 5.46 17.54 -30.54
N GLY A 50 4.38 17.53 -29.77
CA GLY A 50 3.05 17.23 -30.27
C GLY A 50 2.96 15.80 -30.82
N SER A 51 2.88 15.68 -32.14
CA SER A 51 2.85 14.41 -32.89
C SER A 51 4.20 13.96 -33.46
N GLU A 52 5.25 14.78 -33.32
CA GLU A 52 6.55 14.57 -33.94
C GLU A 52 7.65 14.28 -32.91
N CYS A 53 8.78 13.74 -33.35
CA CYS A 53 9.91 13.37 -32.50
C CYS A 53 11.15 14.19 -32.91
N CYS A 54 11.59 15.10 -32.03
CA CYS A 54 12.71 16.00 -32.28
C CYS A 54 14.02 15.46 -31.68
N PRO A 55 15.19 15.66 -32.32
CA PRO A 55 16.47 15.22 -31.78
C PRO A 55 16.82 16.00 -30.50
N LYS A 56 17.29 15.29 -29.46
CA LYS A 56 17.65 15.89 -28.15
C LYS A 56 18.92 16.75 -28.22
N CYS A 57 19.01 17.73 -27.32
CA CYS A 57 20.20 18.52 -27.07
C CYS A 57 21.22 17.76 -26.20
N SER A 58 22.51 17.96 -26.50
CA SER A 58 23.64 17.40 -25.75
C SER A 58 23.71 17.88 -24.28
N PRO A 59 24.45 17.16 -23.41
CA PRO A 59 24.79 17.66 -22.07
C PRO A 59 25.42 19.05 -22.10
N GLY A 60 25.05 19.91 -21.15
CA GLY A 60 25.45 21.32 -21.09
C GLY A 60 24.64 22.25 -22.00
N TYR A 61 23.64 21.73 -22.73
CA TYR A 61 22.75 22.50 -23.61
C TYR A 61 21.28 22.22 -23.29
N ARG A 62 20.42 23.19 -23.65
CA ARG A 62 18.95 23.15 -23.58
C ARG A 62 18.32 23.54 -24.92
N VAL A 63 17.05 23.23 -25.10
CA VAL A 63 16.23 23.64 -26.25
C VAL A 63 15.91 25.13 -26.15
N LYS A 64 16.25 25.90 -27.18
CA LYS A 64 15.75 27.28 -27.39
C LYS A 64 14.51 27.28 -28.27
N GLU A 65 14.57 26.57 -29.39
CA GLU A 65 13.45 26.34 -30.32
C GLU A 65 13.39 24.86 -30.67
N ALA A 66 12.17 24.32 -30.74
CA ALA A 66 11.93 22.93 -31.12
C ALA A 66 12.36 22.65 -32.57
N CYS A 67 12.42 21.37 -32.94
CA CYS A 67 12.58 21.03 -34.36
C CYS A 67 11.32 21.41 -35.16
N GLY A 68 11.45 21.41 -36.49
CA GLY A 68 10.35 21.52 -37.44
C GLY A 68 10.63 20.62 -38.65
N GLU A 69 9.68 20.56 -39.58
CA GLU A 69 9.62 19.60 -40.71
C GLU A 69 10.96 19.34 -41.44
N LEU A 70 11.82 20.35 -41.57
CA LEU A 70 13.13 20.27 -42.24
C LEU A 70 14.30 20.80 -41.39
N THR A 71 14.08 21.10 -40.10
CA THR A 71 15.06 21.79 -39.23
C THR A 71 15.19 21.09 -37.88
N GLY A 72 16.39 20.65 -37.52
CA GLY A 72 16.66 20.07 -36.21
C GLY A 72 16.48 21.05 -35.05
N THR A 73 16.39 20.52 -33.83
CA THR A 73 16.25 21.30 -32.58
C THR A 73 17.36 22.36 -32.44
N LEU A 74 16.98 23.59 -32.12
CA LEU A 74 17.95 24.66 -31.83
C LEU A 74 18.39 24.58 -30.37
N CYS A 75 19.59 24.05 -30.15
CA CYS A 75 20.20 23.94 -28.83
C CYS A 75 21.07 25.17 -28.49
N VAL A 76 20.98 25.65 -27.25
CA VAL A 76 21.83 26.72 -26.69
C VAL A 76 22.49 26.25 -25.39
N PRO A 77 23.70 26.74 -25.04
CA PRO A 77 24.37 26.34 -23.81
C PRO A 77 23.56 26.75 -22.57
N CYS A 78 23.77 26.03 -21.48
CA CYS A 78 23.26 26.40 -20.16
C CYS A 78 23.91 27.70 -19.66
N ASP A 79 23.10 28.54 -19.00
CA ASP A 79 23.56 29.76 -18.35
C ASP A 79 24.41 29.43 -17.09
N PRO A 80 25.38 30.28 -16.69
CA PRO A 80 26.24 30.02 -15.53
C PRO A 80 25.46 29.72 -14.25
N GLY A 81 25.78 28.60 -13.59
CA GLY A 81 25.01 28.10 -12.45
C GLY A 81 23.81 27.20 -12.83
N THR A 82 23.73 26.75 -14.09
CA THR A 82 22.80 25.71 -14.54
C THR A 82 23.50 24.62 -15.38
N TYR A 83 22.90 23.43 -15.50
CA TYR A 83 23.46 22.28 -16.21
C TYR A 83 22.39 21.35 -16.81
N THR A 84 22.81 20.49 -17.74
CA THR A 84 22.08 19.28 -18.17
C THR A 84 23.08 18.14 -18.29
N ALA A 85 22.85 17.01 -17.61
CA ALA A 85 23.84 15.92 -17.54
C ALA A 85 23.79 14.93 -18.72
N HIS A 86 22.66 14.87 -19.43
CA HIS A 86 22.35 13.85 -20.44
C HIS A 86 21.69 14.48 -21.67
N LEU A 87 21.52 13.68 -22.74
CA LEU A 87 20.69 14.04 -23.89
C LEU A 87 19.27 14.41 -23.42
N ASN A 88 18.82 15.63 -23.70
CA ASN A 88 17.60 16.18 -23.13
C ASN A 88 16.75 16.97 -24.14
N GLY A 89 15.47 17.12 -23.83
CA GLY A 89 14.52 17.98 -24.56
C GLY A 89 13.98 19.11 -23.68
N LEU A 90 14.77 19.59 -22.72
CA LEU A 90 14.34 20.59 -21.74
C LEU A 90 14.46 21.99 -22.34
N SER A 91 13.46 22.85 -22.13
CA SER A 91 13.53 24.27 -22.51
C SER A 91 14.46 25.08 -21.59
N GLU A 92 14.66 24.62 -20.36
CA GLU A 92 15.48 25.25 -19.33
C GLU A 92 16.49 24.26 -18.73
N CYS A 93 17.66 24.74 -18.32
CA CYS A 93 18.66 23.91 -17.65
C CYS A 93 18.34 23.74 -16.16
N LEU A 94 18.82 22.65 -15.56
CA LEU A 94 18.66 22.37 -14.13
C LEU A 94 19.60 23.28 -13.33
N GLN A 95 19.17 23.80 -12.18
CA GLN A 95 20.02 24.64 -11.34
C GLN A 95 21.19 23.81 -10.77
N CYS A 96 22.42 24.30 -10.89
CA CYS A 96 23.56 23.70 -10.21
C CYS A 96 23.37 23.83 -8.70
N ARG A 97 23.52 22.72 -7.96
CA ARG A 97 23.55 22.78 -6.50
C ARG A 97 24.76 23.56 -6.04
N VAL A 98 24.55 24.44 -5.06
CA VAL A 98 25.64 25.06 -4.31
C VAL A 98 26.00 24.10 -3.17
N CYS A 99 27.21 23.59 -3.25
CA CYS A 99 27.98 23.09 -2.13
C CYS A 99 29.27 23.92 -2.09
N ASP A 100 30.21 23.60 -1.21
CA ASP A 100 31.48 24.33 -1.07
C ASP A 100 32.28 24.51 -2.39
N PRO A 101 33.17 25.51 -2.48
CA PRO A 101 33.89 25.88 -3.71
C PRO A 101 34.99 24.87 -4.11
N GLY A 102 34.57 23.68 -4.55
CA GLY A 102 35.40 22.75 -5.30
C GLY A 102 35.84 23.34 -6.64
N THR A 103 37.08 23.03 -7.04
CA THR A 103 37.74 23.60 -8.22
C THR A 103 37.19 23.06 -9.55
N GLU A 104 37.43 23.79 -10.64
CA GLU A 104 36.76 23.73 -11.96
C GLU A 104 36.76 22.38 -12.73
N ARG A 105 37.23 21.27 -12.14
CA ARG A 105 37.59 20.05 -12.91
C ARG A 105 37.12 18.72 -12.34
N GLN A 106 36.18 18.71 -11.40
CA GLN A 106 35.58 17.48 -10.89
C GLN A 106 34.11 17.69 -10.55
N ASP A 107 33.28 16.66 -10.80
CA ASP A 107 31.85 16.71 -10.48
C ASP A 107 31.64 16.92 -8.97
N ARG A 108 30.75 17.86 -8.63
CA ARG A 108 30.50 18.28 -7.25
C ARG A 108 29.65 17.24 -6.53
N VAL A 109 30.31 16.25 -5.92
CA VAL A 109 29.66 15.29 -5.02
C VAL A 109 29.06 16.05 -3.84
N CYS A 110 27.74 15.99 -3.72
CA CYS A 110 27.03 16.41 -2.50
C CYS A 110 27.22 15.32 -1.44
N GLU A 111 27.55 15.69 -0.21
CA GLU A 111 27.56 14.74 0.91
C GLU A 111 26.11 14.45 1.37
N ASP A 112 25.84 13.21 1.81
CA ASP A 112 24.52 12.82 2.32
C ASP A 112 24.26 13.45 3.70
N CYS A 113 23.03 13.93 3.93
CA CYS A 113 22.63 14.43 5.23
C CYS A 113 22.77 13.36 6.34
N PRO A 114 23.34 13.70 7.51
CA PRO A 114 23.56 12.74 8.59
C PRO A 114 22.25 12.23 9.20
N SER A 115 22.28 11.00 9.71
CA SER A 115 21.15 10.33 10.35
C SER A 115 20.42 11.21 11.37
N GLY A 116 19.10 11.32 11.24
CA GLY A 116 18.30 12.29 11.98
C GLY A 116 18.00 13.58 11.21
N THR A 117 18.54 13.74 9.99
CA THR A 117 18.32 14.92 9.15
C THR A 117 18.11 14.57 7.67
N PHE A 118 17.48 15.49 6.92
CA PHE A 118 17.24 15.40 5.48
C PHE A 118 17.41 16.77 4.80
N SER A 119 17.69 16.78 3.50
CA SER A 119 17.61 17.97 2.64
C SER A 119 16.68 17.67 1.47
N PRO A 120 15.48 18.27 1.39
CA PRO A 120 14.51 17.94 0.34
C PRO A 120 15.09 18.30 -1.03
N SER A 121 15.28 17.29 -1.88
CA SER A 121 15.99 17.40 -3.18
C SER A 121 17.46 17.86 -3.09
N GLY A 122 18.08 17.85 -1.91
CA GLY A 122 19.49 18.23 -1.72
C GLY A 122 19.80 19.69 -2.11
N THR A 123 18.83 20.61 -1.96
CA THR A 123 18.96 22.02 -2.34
C THR A 123 19.14 22.98 -1.17
N LEU A 124 19.01 22.50 0.07
CA LEU A 124 19.29 23.27 1.28
C LEU A 124 20.75 23.09 1.69
N GLU A 125 21.47 24.19 1.95
CA GLU A 125 22.88 24.18 2.39
C GLU A 125 23.06 23.69 3.84
N GLU A 126 21.97 23.52 4.59
CA GLU A 126 21.95 22.96 5.95
C GLU A 126 20.82 21.92 6.05
N CYS A 127 21.09 20.73 6.59
CA CYS A 127 20.11 19.64 6.65
C CYS A 127 19.05 19.88 7.74
N GLN A 128 17.78 19.69 7.41
CA GLN A 128 16.66 19.84 8.34
C GLN A 128 16.49 18.58 9.21
N PRO A 129 16.18 18.69 10.52
CA PRO A 129 15.92 17.53 11.37
C PRO A 129 14.65 16.78 10.94
N TRP A 130 14.65 15.45 11.06
CA TRP A 130 13.46 14.63 10.79
C TRP A 130 12.31 14.91 11.77
N THR A 131 11.08 14.89 11.28
CA THR A 131 9.84 14.98 12.06
C THR A 131 9.70 13.79 13.01
N THR A 132 9.63 14.05 14.31
CA THR A 132 9.35 13.00 15.31
C THR A 132 7.85 12.75 15.45
N CYS A 133 7.40 11.51 15.23
CA CYS A 133 6.00 11.10 15.33
C CYS A 133 5.50 10.93 16.78
N SER A 134 5.57 12.01 17.58
CA SER A 134 5.30 12.02 19.02
C SER A 134 3.80 12.00 19.42
N GLY A 135 2.89 11.86 18.46
CA GLY A 135 1.45 11.99 18.71
C GLY A 135 0.79 10.73 19.29
N PRO A 136 -0.35 10.85 20.02
CA PRO A 136 -1.04 9.71 20.59
C PRO A 136 -1.54 8.75 19.49
N PHE A 137 -1.12 7.49 19.57
CA PHE A 137 -1.36 6.44 18.56
C PHE A 137 -0.86 6.78 17.14
N GLN A 138 0.11 7.70 17.04
CA GLN A 138 0.89 7.86 15.82
C GLN A 138 2.06 6.87 15.79
N THR A 139 2.41 6.42 14.60
CA THR A 139 3.64 5.66 14.33
C THR A 139 4.30 6.22 13.07
N GLU A 140 5.58 5.96 12.90
CA GLU A 140 6.23 6.12 11.59
C GLU A 140 5.51 5.22 10.56
N ALA A 141 5.34 5.74 9.34
CA ALA A 141 4.68 5.09 8.22
C ALA A 141 5.74 4.68 7.19
N GLU A 142 6.54 5.66 6.76
CA GLU A 142 7.77 5.51 6.00
C GLU A 142 8.91 6.18 6.79
N PRO A 143 10.11 5.57 6.86
CA PRO A 143 11.26 6.13 7.58
C PRO A 143 11.89 7.32 6.84
N GLY A 144 12.58 8.18 7.61
CA GLY A 144 13.36 9.29 7.07
C GLY A 144 14.60 8.83 6.31
N THR A 145 15.03 9.63 5.35
CA THR A 145 16.28 9.43 4.57
C THR A 145 17.08 10.73 4.54
N SER A 146 18.26 10.74 3.93
CA SER A 146 19.00 11.98 3.65
C SER A 146 18.25 12.96 2.73
N SER A 147 17.21 12.48 2.00
CA SER A 147 16.48 13.22 0.97
C SER A 147 14.99 13.47 1.29
N SER A 148 14.45 12.80 2.31
CA SER A 148 13.01 12.77 2.64
C SER A 148 12.77 12.71 4.14
N ASP A 149 11.73 13.38 4.61
CA ASP A 149 11.33 13.35 6.01
C ASP A 149 10.64 12.02 6.41
N ILE A 150 10.58 11.75 7.72
CA ILE A 150 9.70 10.73 8.31
C ILE A 150 8.25 11.10 8.04
N THR A 151 7.43 10.13 7.66
CA THR A 151 5.96 10.33 7.53
C THR A 151 5.21 9.65 8.68
N CYS A 152 4.28 10.36 9.32
CA CYS A 152 3.53 9.84 10.46
C CYS A 152 2.15 9.31 10.07
N SER A 153 1.78 8.12 10.57
CA SER A 153 0.45 7.52 10.39
C SER A 153 -0.34 7.49 11.70
N SER A 154 -1.62 7.89 11.65
CA SER A 154 -2.59 7.71 12.73
C SER A 154 -3.34 6.37 12.69
N ARG A 155 -2.85 5.39 11.90
CA ARG A 155 -3.44 4.04 11.77
C ARG A 155 -3.75 3.36 13.11
N GLY A 156 -2.91 3.57 14.12
CA GLY A 156 -3.12 3.04 15.48
C GLY A 156 -4.47 3.45 16.09
N LEU A 157 -4.90 4.70 15.88
CA LEU A 157 -6.18 5.21 16.39
C LEU A 157 -7.37 4.52 15.72
N TYR A 158 -7.32 4.31 14.40
CA TYR A 158 -8.40 3.62 13.66
C TYR A 158 -8.52 2.15 14.07
N VAL A 159 -7.40 1.46 14.30
CA VAL A 159 -7.39 0.08 14.83
C VAL A 159 -7.96 0.05 16.25
N PHE A 160 -7.58 0.99 17.11
CA PHE A 160 -8.09 1.08 18.48
C PHE A 160 -9.61 1.32 18.50
N VAL A 161 -10.10 2.35 17.81
CA VAL A 161 -11.54 2.65 17.72
C VAL A 161 -12.33 1.50 17.08
N GLY A 162 -11.80 0.90 16.01
CA GLY A 162 -12.42 -0.26 15.36
C GLY A 162 -12.57 -1.47 16.29
N SER A 163 -11.55 -1.76 17.10
CA SER A 163 -11.60 -2.87 18.06
C SER A 163 -12.61 -2.62 19.18
N LEU A 164 -12.70 -1.40 19.72
CA LEU A 164 -13.71 -1.03 20.72
C LEU A 164 -15.15 -1.15 20.17
N VAL A 165 -15.40 -0.72 18.93
CA VAL A 165 -16.71 -0.88 18.28
C VAL A 165 -17.06 -2.35 18.08
N LEU A 166 -16.11 -3.18 17.62
CA LEU A 166 -16.31 -4.62 17.43
C LEU A 166 -16.63 -5.34 18.74
N ILE A 167 -15.89 -5.03 19.81
CA ILE A 167 -16.13 -5.57 21.16
C ILE A 167 -17.51 -5.12 21.67
N GLY A 168 -17.87 -3.84 21.50
CA GLY A 168 -19.18 -3.31 21.89
C GLY A 168 -20.35 -4.01 21.20
N VAL A 169 -20.23 -4.27 19.89
CA VAL A 169 -21.23 -5.04 19.12
C VAL A 169 -21.32 -6.48 19.60
N LEU A 170 -20.18 -7.16 19.81
CA LEU A 170 -20.15 -8.55 20.30
C LEU A 170 -20.78 -8.67 21.69
N CYS A 171 -20.43 -7.79 22.62
CA CYS A 171 -21.05 -7.73 23.95
C CYS A 171 -22.56 -7.43 23.86
N GLY A 172 -22.97 -6.52 22.97
CA GLY A 172 -24.38 -6.20 22.71
C GLY A 172 -25.18 -7.42 22.23
N LEU A 173 -24.63 -8.18 21.28
CA LEU A 173 -25.23 -9.42 20.77
C LEU A 173 -25.31 -10.52 21.83
N ILE A 174 -24.29 -10.68 22.68
CA ILE A 174 -24.30 -11.63 23.81
C ILE A 174 -25.38 -11.24 24.83
N VAL A 175 -25.45 -9.97 25.22
CA VAL A 175 -26.47 -9.46 26.15
C VAL A 175 -27.88 -9.61 25.56
N LEU A 176 -28.05 -9.34 24.25
CA LEU A 176 -29.33 -9.56 23.56
C LEU A 176 -29.69 -11.05 23.52
N GLY A 177 -28.74 -11.94 23.25
CA GLY A 177 -28.93 -13.39 23.30
C GLY A 177 -29.38 -13.88 24.69
N ILE A 178 -28.73 -13.40 25.75
CA ILE A 178 -29.13 -13.66 27.15
C ILE A 178 -30.52 -13.10 27.44
N ARG A 179 -30.83 -11.86 27.02
CA ARG A 179 -32.15 -11.23 27.18
C ARG A 179 -33.24 -12.02 26.44
N MET A 180 -32.98 -12.51 25.22
CA MET A 180 -33.91 -13.35 24.45
C MET A 180 -34.10 -14.73 25.09
N LYS A 181 -33.02 -15.38 25.55
CA LYS A 181 -33.08 -16.65 26.28
C LYS A 181 -33.92 -16.52 27.55
N ASN A 182 -33.73 -15.44 28.32
CA ASN A 182 -34.50 -15.18 29.53
C ASN A 182 -35.97 -14.81 29.24
N ARG A 183 -36.24 -14.04 28.18
CA ARG A 183 -37.63 -13.73 27.74
C ARG A 183 -38.39 -14.95 27.20
N ARG A 184 -37.69 -16.03 26.81
CA ARG A 184 -38.30 -17.34 26.50
C ARG A 184 -38.62 -18.18 27.75
N SER A 185 -38.39 -17.69 28.97
CA SER A 185 -38.71 -18.42 30.20
C SER A 185 -39.39 -17.58 31.30
N PRO A 186 -40.66 -17.15 31.11
CA PRO A 186 -41.56 -16.82 32.22
C PRO A 186 -41.95 -18.11 32.99
N GLY A 187 -42.05 -18.05 34.33
CA GLY A 187 -42.21 -19.23 35.21
C GLY A 187 -43.59 -19.93 35.19
N GLY A 188 -43.83 -20.98 36.00
CA GLY A 188 -42.99 -21.49 37.10
C GLY A 188 -43.35 -22.89 37.65
N PRO A 189 -43.61 -23.11 38.95
CA PRO A 189 -42.92 -24.19 39.68
C PRO A 189 -43.79 -25.23 40.43
N THR A 190 -43.16 -26.34 40.86
CA THR A 190 -43.60 -27.15 42.02
C THR A 190 -42.41 -27.80 42.76
N LYS A 191 -42.59 -28.16 44.04
CA LYS A 191 -41.54 -28.71 44.92
C LYS A 191 -41.77 -30.19 45.30
N ALA A 192 -40.66 -30.90 45.47
CA ALA A 192 -40.39 -31.98 46.45
C ALA A 192 -41.20 -33.29 46.46
N ARG A 193 -40.45 -34.41 46.50
CA ARG A 193 -40.56 -35.44 47.55
C ARG A 193 -39.17 -35.84 48.05
N LEU A 194 -39.12 -36.53 49.20
CA LEU A 194 -37.93 -36.81 50.03
C LEU A 194 -37.79 -38.33 50.29
N PHE A 195 -36.71 -38.72 50.99
CA PHE A 195 -36.33 -40.09 51.43
C PHE A 195 -35.77 -40.97 50.28
N HIS A 196 -34.64 -41.70 50.41
CA HIS A 196 -33.60 -41.91 51.46
C HIS A 196 -32.33 -42.51 50.78
N GLN A 197 -31.15 -42.79 51.36
CA GLN A 197 -30.52 -42.73 52.71
C GLN A 197 -28.98 -42.50 52.49
N VAL A 198 -28.27 -41.65 53.25
CA VAL A 198 -27.39 -41.94 54.44
C VAL A 198 -26.06 -42.71 54.14
N PRO A 199 -24.88 -42.35 54.71
CA PRO A 199 -23.58 -42.49 54.00
C PRO A 199 -22.42 -43.20 54.76
N ARG A 200 -21.26 -43.35 54.07
CA ARG A 200 -19.82 -43.35 54.49
C ARG A 200 -18.95 -43.77 53.27
N ALA A 201 -17.67 -43.43 53.11
CA ALA A 201 -16.74 -42.50 53.79
C ALA A 201 -15.56 -42.14 52.82
N PRO A 202 -14.83 -41.03 53.05
CA PRO A 202 -13.52 -40.71 52.41
C PRO A 202 -12.36 -41.45 53.14
N PRO A 203 -11.06 -41.29 52.79
CA PRO A 203 -10.40 -40.33 51.88
C PRO A 203 -9.45 -41.04 50.87
N ASP A 204 -8.39 -40.50 50.25
CA ASP A 204 -7.74 -39.16 50.22
C ASP A 204 -6.99 -39.01 48.87
N ILE A 205 -6.53 -37.80 48.53
CA ILE A 205 -5.22 -37.53 47.91
C ILE A 205 -5.01 -36.02 47.69
N THR A 206 -3.85 -35.55 48.09
CA THR A 206 -3.48 -34.14 48.21
C THR A 206 -2.62 -33.64 47.05
N THR A 207 -2.86 -32.39 46.62
CA THR A 207 -1.86 -31.49 45.98
C THR A 207 -1.31 -31.98 44.61
N VAL A 208 -0.59 -31.20 43.80
CA VAL A 208 0.14 -29.93 43.97
C VAL A 208 -0.23 -28.94 42.86
N ALA A 209 -0.28 -27.65 43.18
CA ALA A 209 -0.32 -26.60 42.17
C ALA A 209 1.11 -26.27 41.72
N LEU A 210 1.35 -26.29 40.41
CA LEU A 210 2.45 -25.54 39.80
C LEU A 210 1.86 -24.58 38.77
N GLU A 211 1.74 -23.32 39.17
CA GLU A 211 1.81 -22.20 38.25
C GLU A 211 3.30 -21.85 38.12
N GLU A 212 3.78 -21.65 36.89
CA GLU A 212 4.87 -20.72 36.63
C GLU A 212 4.71 -20.17 35.21
N THR A 213 4.69 -18.85 35.09
CA THR A 213 4.64 -18.15 33.80
C THR A 213 6.05 -17.97 33.24
N ALA A 214 6.23 -18.11 31.92
CA ALA A 214 7.02 -17.16 31.14
C ALA A 214 6.97 -17.46 29.63
N SER A 215 6.45 -16.51 28.86
CA SER A 215 6.85 -16.33 27.46
C SER A 215 7.85 -15.18 27.38
N VAL A 216 9.08 -15.44 26.94
CA VAL A 216 10.05 -14.38 26.58
C VAL A 216 10.66 -14.68 25.21
N SER A 217 10.74 -13.65 24.37
CA SER A 217 11.24 -13.68 23.00
C SER A 217 12.77 -13.92 22.89
N PRO A 218 13.29 -14.28 21.71
CA PRO A 218 14.72 -14.52 21.51
C PRO A 218 15.60 -13.28 21.77
N VAL A 219 16.84 -13.55 22.19
CA VAL A 219 17.90 -12.55 22.39
C VAL A 219 18.32 -11.93 21.06
N SER A 220 18.33 -10.60 20.99
CA SER A 220 19.06 -9.85 19.96
C SER A 220 20.49 -9.59 20.42
N LEU A 221 21.48 -9.83 19.55
CA LEU A 221 22.88 -9.44 19.73
C LEU A 221 23.37 -8.71 18.46
N PRO A 222 24.34 -7.79 18.57
CA PRO A 222 24.49 -6.69 17.61
C PRO A 222 25.40 -7.00 16.41
N CYS A 223 25.34 -6.09 15.42
CA CYS A 223 26.28 -6.04 14.31
C CYS A 223 27.74 -5.87 14.80
N VAL A 224 28.66 -6.62 14.20
CA VAL A 224 30.11 -6.40 14.34
C VAL A 224 30.58 -5.48 13.22
N THR A 225 31.21 -4.37 13.56
CA THR A 225 31.85 -3.46 12.60
C THR A 225 33.16 -4.05 12.09
N GLY A 226 33.18 -4.52 10.85
CA GLY A 226 34.41 -4.93 10.16
C GLY A 226 35.12 -3.73 9.54
N ARG A 227 36.27 -3.37 10.11
CA ARG A 227 37.30 -2.49 9.49
C ARG A 227 38.65 -3.15 9.69
N GLU A 228 39.26 -3.60 8.60
CA GLU A 228 40.66 -3.38 8.19
C GLU A 228 40.72 -3.43 6.66
#